data_AF-F3AIY3-F1
#
_entry.id   AF-F3AIY3-F1
#
_cell.length_a   1.000
_cell.length_b   1.000
_cell.length_c   1.000
_cell.angle_alpha   90.00
_cell.angle_beta   90.00
_cell.angle_gamma   90.00
#
_symmetry.space_group_name_H-M   'P 1'
#
loop_
_entity.id
_entity.type
_entity.pdbx_description
1 polymer ?
#
loop_
_entity_poly.entity_id
_entity_poly.type
_entity_poly.pdbx_seq_one_letter_code
_entity_poly.pdbx_strand_id
1 'polypeptide(L)' 'MTEAIYLKVTEMAETAHKAKRQVSVSGMLKHLGVSRSGYHAWLKRVPSNTEKDVKP' A
#
# COMPACT_ATOMS: atom_id res chain seq x y z
N MET A 1 -1.50 10.44 6.07
CA MET A 1 -1.89 9.38 5.13
C MET A 1 -3.36 9.05 5.37
N THR A 2 -4.15 8.89 4.31
CA THR A 2 -5.58 8.56 4.39
C THR A 2 -5.86 7.24 3.69
N GLU A 3 -7.00 6.61 4.01
CA GLU A 3 -7.47 5.39 3.34
C GLU A 3 -7.54 5.55 1.81
N ALA A 4 -7.89 6.74 1.32
CA ALA A 4 -7.92 7.05 -0.11
C ALA A 4 -6.57 6.80 -0.81
N ILE A 5 -5.45 7.08 -0.14
CA ILE A 5 -4.11 6.79 -0.71
C ILE A 5 -3.85 5.29 -0.73
N TYR A 6 -4.25 4.56 0.31
CA TYR A 6 -4.11 3.10 0.34
C TYR A 6 -4.92 2.43 -0.77
N LEU A 7 -6.20 2.81 -0.92
CA LEU A 7 -7.05 2.31 -2.01
C LEU A 7 -6.46 2.60 -3.39
N LYS A 8 -5.93 3.82 -3.58
CA LYS A 8 -5.30 4.21 -4.84
C LYS A 8 -4.03 3.41 -5.13
N VAL A 9 -3.19 3.14 -4.13
CA VAL A 9 -2.00 2.27 -4.28
C VAL A 9 -2.42 0.85 -4.64
N THR A 10 -3.46 0.31 -4.00
CA THR A 10 -4.00 -1.03 -4.29
C THR A 10 -4.55 -1.11 -5.73
N GLU A 11 -5.33 -0.12 -6.16
CA GLU A 11 -5.87 -0.04 -7.53
C GLU A 11 -4.76 0.05 -8.59
N MET A 12 -3.72 0.85 -8.34
CA MET A 12 -2.57 0.95 -9.22
C MET A 12 -1.80 -0.38 -9.31
N ALA A 13 -1.69 -1.10 -8.19
CA ALA A 13 -1.06 -2.43 -8.14
C ALA A 13 -1.89 -3.46 -8.92
N GLU A 14 -3.21 -3.49 -8.74
CA GLU A 14 -4.11 -4.37 -9.48
C GLU A 14 -4.07 -4.08 -10.99
N THR A 15 -4.08 -2.80 -11.37
CA THR A 15 -4.02 -2.37 -12.77
C THR A 15 -2.70 -2.78 -13.42
N ALA A 16 -1.58 -2.60 -12.72
CA ALA A 16 -0.28 -3.01 -13.21
C ALA A 16 -0.17 -4.55 -13.30
N HIS A 17 -0.72 -5.27 -12.32
CA HIS A 17 -0.80 -6.72 -12.36
C HIS A 17 -1.61 -7.21 -13.58
N LYS A 18 -2.78 -6.61 -13.85
CA LYS A 18 -3.58 -6.87 -15.06
C LYS A 18 -2.80 -6.57 -16.35
N ALA A 19 -1.99 -5.51 -16.33
CA ALA A 19 -1.10 -5.16 -17.44
C ALA A 19 0.18 -6.02 -17.53
N LYS A 20 0.35 -7.04 -16.66
CA LYS A 20 1.57 -7.84 -16.50
C LYS A 20 2.83 -7.00 -16.28
N ARG A 21 2.67 -5.79 -15.74
CA ARG A 21 3.75 -4.87 -15.39
C ARG A 21 4.08 -5.05 -13.92
N GLN A 22 5.36 -5.25 -13.61
CA GLN A 22 5.82 -5.18 -12.24
C GLN A 22 6.02 -3.73 -11.82
N VAL A 23 5.37 -3.34 -10.73
CA VAL A 23 5.43 -2.00 -10.16
C VAL A 23 5.71 -2.14 -8.67
N SER A 24 6.60 -1.30 -8.16
CA SER A 24 6.89 -1.29 -6.73
C SER A 24 5.98 -0.32 -6.00
N VAL A 25 5.57 -0.68 -4.79
CA VAL A 25 4.83 0.22 -3.87
C VAL A 25 5.61 1.52 -3.67
N SER A 26 6.95 1.46 -3.58
CA SER A 26 7.77 2.66 -3.47
C SER A 26 7.65 3.58 -4.70
N GLY A 27 7.55 3.03 -5.91
CA GLY A 27 7.36 3.80 -7.13
C GLY A 27 6.00 4.49 -7.18
N MET A 28 4.95 3.77 -6.77
CA MET A 28 3.60 4.34 -6.66
C MET A 28 3.52 5.45 -5.63
N LEU A 29 4.11 5.23 -4.45
CA LEU A 29 4.12 6.24 -3.40
C LEU A 29 4.88 7.50 -3.86
N LYS A 30 5.99 7.34 -4.58
CA LYS A 30 6.71 8.47 -5.20
C LYS A 30 5.84 9.22 -6.21
N HIS A 31 5.07 8.50 -7.02
CA HIS A 31 4.13 9.12 -7.97
C HIS A 31 3.01 9.90 -7.27
N LEU A 32 2.57 9.42 -6.10
CA LEU A 32 1.53 10.06 -5.29
C LEU A 32 2.08 11.20 -4.39
N GLY A 33 3.39 11.44 -4.37
CA GLY A 33 4.02 12.43 -3.49
C GLY A 33 4.04 12.02 -2.01
N VAL A 34 4.02 10.72 -1.75
CA VAL A 34 3.84 10.15 -0.41
C VAL A 34 5.12 9.48 0.07
N SER A 35 5.48 9.75 1.33
CA SER A 35 6.64 9.11 1.95
C SER A 35 6.34 7.66 2.34
N ARG A 36 7.34 6.79 2.16
CA ARG A 36 7.28 5.39 2.61
C ARG A 36 7.09 5.29 4.13
N SER A 37 7.75 6.15 4.89
CA SER A 37 7.62 6.17 6.35
C SER A 37 6.21 6.52 6.79
N GLY A 38 5.56 7.50 6.13
CA GLY A 38 4.16 7.84 6.37
C GLY A 38 3.21 6.71 6.01
N TYR A 39 3.52 5.93 4.97
CA TYR A 39 2.76 4.74 4.58
C TYR A 39 2.85 3.61 5.59
N HIS A 40 4.05 3.24 6.01
CA HIS A 40 4.22 2.20 7.02
C HIS A 40 3.70 2.62 8.41
N ALA A 41 3.86 3.90 8.80
CA ALA A 41 3.31 4.40 10.06
C ALA A 41 1.77 4.35 10.08
N TRP A 42 1.13 4.60 8.94
CA TRP A 42 -0.32 4.49 8.81
C TRP A 42 -0.78 3.03 8.81
N LEU A 43 -0.09 2.13 8.08
CA LEU A 43 -0.39 0.69 8.12
C LEU A 43 -0.26 0.07 9.52
N LYS A 44 0.64 0.59 10.36
CA LYS A 44 0.77 0.16 11.77
C LYS A 44 -0.32 0.70 12.70
N ARG A 45 -1.00 1.78 12.29
CA ARG A 45 -2.05 2.46 13.09
C ARG A 45 -3.44 1.98 12.73
N VAL A 46 -3.68 1.74 11.45
CA VAL A 46 -4.86 1.01 11.01
C VAL A 46 -4.66 -0.41 11.53
N PRO A 47 -5.61 -1.00 12.26
CA PRO A 47 -5.54 -2.42 12.59
C PRO A 47 -5.58 -3.16 11.27
N SER A 48 -4.41 -3.46 10.73
CA SER A 48 -4.28 -4.33 9.59
C SER A 48 -4.88 -5.64 10.06
N ASN A 49 -6.00 -6.05 9.47
CA ASN A 49 -6.76 -7.26 9.81
C ASN A 49 -5.92 -8.57 9.65
N THR A 50 -4.61 -8.43 9.48
CA THR A 50 -3.53 -9.39 9.31
C THR A 50 -2.68 -9.59 10.57
N GLU A 51 -2.89 -8.86 11.67
CA GLU A 51 -2.28 -9.20 12.98
C GLU A 51 -3.13 -10.19 13.81
N LYS A 52 -4.31 -10.60 13.31
CA LYS A 52 -5.18 -11.54 14.03
C LYS A 52 -4.99 -13.02 13.69
N ASP A 53 -4.18 -13.37 12.69
CA ASP A 53 -3.93 -14.78 12.40
C ASP A 53 -2.47 -15.02 12.02
N VAL A 54 -1.91 -16.04 12.66
CA VAL A 54 -0.58 -16.62 12.50
C VAL A 54 0.53 -15.92 13.30
N LYS A 55 0.74 -16.39 14.54
CA LYS A 55 1.81 -17.37 14.87
C LYS A 55 1.90 -17.60 16.41
N PRO A 56 2.35 -18.76 16.92
CA PRO A 56 2.56 -20.09 16.34
C PRO A 56 1.47 -21.12 16.69
#